data_AF-B0T5T5-F1
#
_entry.id   AF-B0T5T5-F1
#
_cell.length_a   1.000
_cell.length_b   1.000
_cell.length_c   1.000
_cell.angle_alpha   90.00
_cell.angle_beta   90.00
_cell.angle_gamma   90.00
#
_symmetry.space_group_name_H-M   'P 1'
#
loop_
_entity.id
_entity.type
_entity.pdbx_description
1 polymer ?
#
loop_
_entity_poly.entity_id
_entity_poly.type
_entity_poly.pdbx_seq_one_letter_code
_entity_poly.pdbx_strand_id
1 'polypeptide(L)'
;MISDHRMILDLRRGLVSTECRYVEADEFRLGVRSLRLVSLSQRHVGLQTLRLRVDSGATDMVLEAGFEGLNLGLFSTAREQDLAVWRTRHSAKGLAVASRASLTIDGCEVEGQATASK
;
A
#
# COMPACT_ATOMS: atom_id res chain seq x y z
N MET A 1 -8.05 0.95 -18.39
CA MET A 1 -6.83 0.40 -19.03
C MET A 1 -5.61 1.19 -18.56
N ILE A 2 -4.52 0.51 -18.20
CA ILE A 2 -3.24 1.19 -17.92
C ILE A 2 -2.62 1.58 -19.26
N SER A 3 -2.38 2.86 -19.46
CA SER A 3 -1.87 3.42 -20.72
C SER A 3 -0.35 3.62 -20.70
N ASP A 4 0.25 3.74 -19.52
CA ASP A 4 1.68 3.96 -19.31
C ASP A 4 2.06 3.36 -17.94
N HIS A 5 3.18 2.64 -17.87
CA HIS A 5 3.68 2.01 -16.66
C HIS A 5 5.21 2.02 -16.64
N ARG A 6 5.77 2.59 -15.58
CA ARG A 6 7.21 2.65 -15.34
C ARG A 6 7.53 2.23 -13.91
N MET A 7 8.54 1.40 -13.75
CA MET A 7 9.06 0.97 -12.46
C MET A 7 10.57 1.18 -12.41
N ILE A 8 11.07 1.78 -11.33
CA ILE A 8 12.49 2.07 -11.11
C ILE A 8 12.88 1.54 -9.74
N LEU A 9 13.96 0.76 -9.69
CA LEU A 9 14.62 0.33 -8.47
C LEU A 9 15.90 1.16 -8.28
N ASP A 10 15.94 1.99 -7.25
CA ASP A 10 17.12 2.73 -6.81
C ASP A 10 17.84 1.92 -5.72
N LEU A 11 18.87 1.18 -6.13
CA LEU A 11 19.69 0.36 -5.25
C LEU A 11 20.51 1.17 -4.24
N ARG A 12 20.83 2.43 -4.56
CA ARG A 12 21.60 3.31 -3.66
C ARG A 12 20.76 3.76 -2.49
N ARG A 13 19.45 3.96 -2.72
CA ARG A 13 18.50 4.44 -1.70
C ARG A 13 17.62 3.35 -1.11
N GLY A 14 17.68 2.12 -1.63
CA GLY A 14 16.83 1.02 -1.17
C GLY A 14 15.34 1.27 -1.47
N LEU A 15 15.07 1.84 -2.64
CA LEU A 15 13.76 2.38 -3.00
C LEU A 15 13.23 1.79 -4.31
N VAL A 16 11.95 1.47 -4.33
CA VAL A 16 11.21 1.19 -5.56
C VAL A 16 10.19 2.31 -5.80
N SER A 17 10.22 2.91 -6.98
CA SER A 17 9.18 3.83 -7.43
C SER A 17 8.44 3.27 -8.64
N THR A 18 7.12 3.37 -8.64
CA THR A 18 6.28 3.00 -9.78
C THR A 18 5.42 4.19 -10.17
N GLU A 19 5.29 4.44 -11.46
CA GLU A 19 4.40 5.44 -12.03
C GLU A 19 3.51 4.76 -13.07
N CYS A 20 2.21 5.00 -13.02
CA CYS A 20 1.28 4.53 -14.03
C CYS A 20 0.16 5.55 -14.29
N ARG A 21 -0.41 5.48 -15.49
CA ARG A 21 -1.60 6.24 -15.88
C ARG A 21 -2.74 5.30 -16.21
N TYR A 22 -3.85 5.47 -15.51
CA TYR A 22 -5.10 4.78 -15.79
C TYR A 22 -5.99 5.68 -16.62
N VAL A 23 -6.59 5.10 -17.65
CA VAL A 23 -7.65 5.72 -18.46
C VAL A 23 -8.84 4.78 -18.44
N GLU A 24 -9.98 5.26 -18.00
CA GLU A 24 -11.27 4.55 -18.03
C GLU A 24 -12.11 5.01 -19.22
N ALA A 25 -13.15 4.23 -19.57
CA ALA A 25 -13.96 4.46 -20.77
C ALA A 25 -14.70 5.82 -20.75
N ASP A 26 -15.06 6.32 -19.57
CA ASP A 26 -15.83 7.57 -19.37
C ASP A 26 -14.93 8.80 -19.17
N GLU A 27 -13.79 8.86 -19.88
CA GLU A 27 -12.82 9.98 -19.83
C GLU A 27 -12.15 10.24 -18.46
N PHE A 28 -12.40 9.41 -17.44
CA PHE A 28 -11.68 9.47 -16.18
C PHE A 28 -10.20 9.08 -16.40
N ARG A 29 -9.30 9.98 -16.01
CA ARG A 29 -7.85 9.79 -16.10
C ARG A 29 -7.22 9.97 -14.74
N LEU A 30 -6.43 8.97 -14.34
CA LEU A 30 -5.79 8.93 -13.03
C LEU A 30 -4.29 8.65 -13.19
N GLY A 31 -3.47 9.60 -12.77
CA GLY A 31 -2.05 9.40 -12.55
C GLY A 31 -1.81 8.79 -11.16
N VAL A 32 -1.04 7.71 -11.11
CA VAL A 32 -0.65 7.04 -9.87
C VAL A 32 0.86 6.99 -9.78
N ARG A 33 1.40 7.45 -8.66
CA ARG A 33 2.79 7.26 -8.29
C ARG A 33 2.85 6.54 -6.96
N SER A 34 3.61 5.46 -6.90
CA SER A 34 3.90 4.79 -5.64
C SER A 34 5.40 4.79 -5.37
N LEU A 35 5.74 4.84 -4.09
CA LEU A 35 7.10 4.75 -3.61
C LEU A 35 7.11 3.79 -2.41
N ARG A 36 7.98 2.78 -2.48
CA ARG A 36 8.18 1.79 -1.41
C ARG A 36 9.64 1.78 -1.00
N LEU A 37 9.88 1.90 0.30
CA LEU A 37 11.22 1.93 0.91
C LEU A 37 11.26 0.97 2.09
N VAL A 38 12.41 0.34 2.29
CA VAL A 38 12.79 -0.23 3.59
C VAL A 38 13.95 0.58 4.15
N SER A 39 13.84 1.04 5.39
CA SER A 39 14.89 1.84 6.02
C SER A 39 16.17 1.02 6.19
N LEU A 40 17.30 1.55 5.72
CA LEU A 40 18.60 0.88 5.86
C LEU A 40 19.17 0.97 7.28
N SER A 41 18.80 2.02 8.03
CA SER A 41 19.22 2.22 9.43
C SER A 41 18.27 1.57 10.43
N GLN A 42 16.98 1.44 10.09
CA GLN A 42 15.96 0.80 10.91
C GLN A 42 15.29 -0.31 10.10
N ARG A 43 15.96 -1.47 10.02
CA ARG A 43 15.56 -2.58 9.12
C ARG A 43 14.16 -3.18 9.38
N HIS A 44 13.53 -2.84 10.49
CA HIS A 44 12.15 -3.22 10.82
C HIS A 44 11.10 -2.21 10.33
N VAL A 45 11.53 -1.08 9.75
CA VAL A 45 10.65 -0.02 9.25
C VAL A 45 10.59 -0.05 7.74
N GLY A 46 9.38 -0.23 7.22
CA GLY A 46 9.04 -0.01 5.83
C GLY A 46 8.14 1.22 5.67
N LEU A 47 8.16 1.82 4.49
CA LEU A 47 7.27 2.92 4.12
C LEU A 47 6.69 2.65 2.73
N GLN A 48 5.40 2.87 2.57
CA GLN A 48 4.74 2.96 1.28
C GLN A 48 3.98 4.28 1.19
N THR A 49 4.16 4.99 0.09
CA THR A 49 3.38 6.19 -0.25
C THR A 49 2.72 5.99 -1.59
N LEU A 50 1.48 6.46 -1.70
CA LEU A 50 0.67 6.47 -2.90
C LEU A 50 0.26 7.92 -3.15
N ARG A 51 0.59 8.44 -4.32
CA ARG A 51 0.13 9.75 -4.79
C ARG A 51 -0.77 9.54 -5.99
N LEU A 52 -2.02 9.94 -5.82
CA LEU A 52 -3.06 9.90 -6.84
C LEU A 52 -3.25 11.31 -7.37
N ARG A 53 -3.42 11.45 -8.68
CA ARG A 53 -3.78 12.70 -9.34
C ARG A 53 -4.86 12.41 -10.36
N VAL A 54 -6.05 12.97 -10.15
CA VAL A 54 -7.11 12.96 -11.16
C VAL A 54 -6.72 14.00 -12.22
N ASP A 55 -6.43 13.53 -13.43
CA ASP A 55 -6.07 14.38 -14.56
C ASP A 55 -7.33 14.91 -15.27
N SER A 56 -8.41 14.12 -15.31
CA SER A 56 -9.74 14.49 -15.84
C SER A 56 -10.84 13.56 -15.33
N GLY A 57 -12.08 14.03 -15.33
CA GLY A 57 -13.27 13.27 -14.93
C GLY A 57 -13.49 13.21 -13.41
N ALA A 58 -14.52 12.48 -13.00
CA ALA A 58 -14.83 12.23 -11.59
C ALA A 58 -15.40 10.81 -11.44
N THR A 59 -15.05 10.14 -10.37
CA THR A 59 -15.57 8.80 -10.03
C THR A 59 -15.44 8.57 -8.53
N ASP A 60 -16.25 7.66 -8.00
CA ASP A 60 -16.13 7.22 -6.62
C ASP A 60 -14.92 6.29 -6.49
N MET A 61 -14.04 6.59 -5.54
CA MET A 61 -12.82 5.80 -5.30
C MET A 61 -12.79 5.30 -3.86
N VAL A 62 -12.48 4.02 -3.70
CA VAL A 62 -12.20 3.40 -2.39
C VAL A 62 -10.71 3.09 -2.33
N LEU A 63 -10.06 3.55 -1.25
CA LEU A 63 -8.66 3.24 -0.97
C LEU A 63 -8.59 2.38 0.28
N GLU A 64 -8.09 1.17 0.12
CA GLU A 64 -7.92 0.22 1.21
C GLU A 64 -6.43 0.07 1.53
N ALA A 65 -6.11 0.25 2.81
CA ALA A 65 -4.80 -0.05 3.37
C ALA A 65 -5.00 -1.04 4.50
N GLY A 66 -4.37 -2.20 4.40
CA GLY A 66 -4.49 -3.25 5.40
C GLY A 66 -3.56 -4.40 5.11
N PHE A 67 -3.60 -5.40 5.99
CA PHE A 67 -2.87 -6.63 5.79
C PHE A 67 -3.66 -7.56 4.87
N GLU A 68 -2.99 -8.34 4.04
CA GLU A 68 -3.60 -9.47 3.33
C GLU A 68 -2.92 -10.78 3.74
N GLY A 69 -3.63 -11.89 3.56
CA GLY A 69 -3.09 -13.22 3.84
C GLY A 69 -1.87 -13.49 2.95
N LEU A 70 -0.70 -13.60 3.57
CA LEU A 70 0.51 -13.98 2.86
C LEU A 70 0.45 -15.50 2.62
N ASN A 71 0.21 -15.93 1.39
CA ASN A 71 0.35 -17.33 0.94
C ASN A 71 1.82 -17.80 0.94
N LEU A 72 2.54 -17.52 2.03
CA LEU A 72 3.99 -17.69 2.19
C LEU A 72 4.30 -18.66 3.36
N GLY A 73 3.38 -19.57 3.68
CA GLY A 73 3.54 -20.49 4.82
C GLY A 73 3.38 -19.82 6.19
N LEU A 74 2.75 -18.64 6.22
CA LEU A 74 2.36 -17.91 7.42
C LEU A 74 0.87 -18.15 7.68
N PHE A 75 0.52 -18.51 8.90
CA PHE A 75 -0.87 -18.55 9.35
C PHE A 75 -1.14 -17.38 10.26
N SER A 76 -2.21 -16.64 9.97
CA SER A 76 -2.64 -15.51 10.80
C SER A 76 -3.11 -16.03 12.15
N THR A 77 -2.61 -15.43 13.24
CA THR A 77 -3.03 -15.75 14.61
C THR A 77 -3.86 -14.64 15.23
N ALA A 78 -3.63 -13.39 14.83
CA ALA A 78 -4.40 -12.24 15.26
C ALA A 78 -4.34 -11.16 14.17
N ARG A 79 -5.44 -10.42 14.04
CA ARG A 79 -5.53 -9.30 13.11
C ARG A 79 -6.43 -8.24 13.71
N GLU A 80 -5.85 -7.07 13.87
CA GLU A 80 -6.48 -5.83 14.28
C GLU A 80 -6.29 -4.80 13.15
N GLN A 81 -6.86 -3.61 13.29
CA GLN A 81 -6.80 -2.58 12.25
C GLN A 81 -5.37 -2.27 11.79
N ASP A 82 -4.46 -2.12 12.74
CA ASP A 82 -3.09 -1.66 12.53
C ASP A 82 -2.04 -2.67 12.97
N LEU A 83 -2.45 -3.90 13.33
CA LEU A 83 -1.57 -4.96 13.78
C LEU A 83 -1.99 -6.28 13.18
N ALA A 84 -1.05 -7.00 12.59
CA ALA A 84 -1.24 -8.39 12.22
C ALA A 84 -0.11 -9.25 12.77
N VAL A 85 -0.50 -10.42 13.28
CA VAL A 85 0.40 -11.39 13.89
C VAL A 85 0.23 -12.72 13.16
N TRP A 86 1.35 -13.29 12.75
CA TRP A 86 1.43 -14.59 12.11
C TRP A 86 2.39 -15.50 12.83
N ARG A 87 2.28 -16.78 12.50
CA ARG A 87 3.29 -17.79 12.80
C ARG A 87 3.65 -18.58 11.55
N THR A 88 4.90 -19.04 11.49
CA THR A 88 5.33 -19.97 10.45
C THR A 88 4.76 -21.36 10.72
N ARG A 89 4.25 -22.04 9.69
CA ARG A 89 3.64 -23.37 9.82
C ARG A 89 4.56 -24.43 10.45
N HIS A 90 5.84 -24.43 10.07
CA HIS A 90 6.76 -25.52 10.41
C HIS A 90 7.71 -25.23 11.57
N SER A 91 8.02 -23.95 11.85
CA SER A 91 9.01 -23.59 12.88
C SER A 91 8.43 -22.84 14.08
N ALA A 92 7.12 -22.58 14.07
CA ALA A 92 6.40 -21.79 15.08
C ALA A 92 6.96 -20.37 15.36
N LYS A 93 7.90 -19.86 14.54
CA LYS A 93 8.40 -18.49 14.63
C LYS A 93 7.26 -17.50 14.44
N GLY A 94 7.21 -16.48 15.30
CA GLY A 94 6.23 -15.40 15.22
C GLY A 94 6.71 -14.25 14.34
N LEU A 95 5.78 -13.61 13.65
CA LEU A 95 5.96 -12.34 12.95
C LEU A 95 4.83 -11.42 13.40
N ALA A 96 5.16 -10.21 13.84
CA ALA A 96 4.19 -9.16 14.08
C ALA A 96 4.55 -7.96 13.20
N VAL A 97 3.54 -7.40 12.53
CA VAL A 97 3.69 -6.17 11.75
C VAL A 97 2.66 -5.19 12.25
N ALA A 98 3.15 -4.04 12.72
CA ALA A 98 2.33 -2.88 12.98
C ALA A 98 2.40 -1.93 11.79
N SER A 99 1.26 -1.34 11.42
CA SER A 99 1.15 -0.33 10.36
C SER A 99 0.44 0.90 10.87
N ARG A 100 0.61 2.00 10.14
CA ARG A 100 -0.26 3.16 10.27
C ARG A 100 -0.46 3.72 8.87
N ALA A 101 -1.71 3.95 8.49
CA ALA A 101 -2.06 4.61 7.25
C ALA A 101 -2.66 5.98 7.53
N SER A 102 -2.41 6.93 6.65
CA SER A 102 -3.09 8.22 6.63
C SER A 102 -3.42 8.60 5.19
N LEU A 103 -4.47 9.39 5.03
CA LEU A 103 -4.92 9.90 3.74
C LEU A 103 -4.98 11.42 3.80
N THR A 104 -4.49 12.06 2.74
CA THR A 104 -4.59 13.51 2.58
C THR A 104 -5.16 13.81 1.21
N ILE A 105 -6.20 14.63 1.16
CA ILE A 105 -6.83 15.11 -0.08
C ILE A 105 -6.62 16.63 -0.12
N ASP A 106 -5.93 17.10 -1.17
CA ASP A 106 -5.63 18.53 -1.37
C ASP A 106 -5.01 19.24 -0.15
N GLY A 107 -4.20 18.50 0.62
CA GLY A 107 -3.52 19.00 1.83
C GLY A 107 -4.31 18.83 3.13
N CYS A 108 -5.57 18.39 3.06
CA CYS A 108 -6.41 18.12 4.23
C CYS A 108 -6.34 16.64 4.61
N GLU A 109 -6.01 16.33 5.86
CA GLU A 109 -6.08 14.97 6.38
C GLU A 109 -7.54 14.52 6.45
N VAL A 110 -7.82 13.31 5.97
CA VAL A 110 -9.15 12.70 5.96
C VAL A 110 -9.09 11.40 6.73
N GLU A 111 -10.06 11.20 7.61
CA GLU A 111 -10.18 9.94 8.35
C GLU A 111 -10.68 8.83 7.43
N GLY A 112 -9.92 7.73 7.40
CA GLY A 112 -10.38 6.49 6.80
C GLY A 112 -11.36 5.76 7.72
N GLN A 113 -12.28 5.00 7.14
CA GLN A 113 -13.13 4.09 7.91
C GLN A 113 -12.46 2.72 8.01
N ALA A 114 -12.46 2.12 9.20
CA ALA A 114 -12.02 0.75 9.38
C ALA A 114 -13.00 -0.18 8.65
N THR A 115 -12.55 -0.89 7.63
CA THR A 115 -13.33 -1.94 6.98
C THR A 115 -13.10 -3.26 7.69
N ALA A 116 -14.18 -3.94 8.09
CA ALA A 116 -14.08 -5.29 8.64
C ALA A 116 -13.57 -6.23 7.54
N SER A 117 -12.41 -6.86 7.76
CA SER A 117 -11.93 -7.95 6.88
C SER A 117 -12.99 -9.07 6.88
N LYS A 118 -13.53 -9.40 5.70
CA LYS A 118 -14.35 -10.61 5.51
C LYS A 118 -13.52 -11.88 5.67
#